data_AF-A0A645AQW9-F1
#
_entry.id   AF-A0A645AQW9-F1
#
_cell.length_a   1.000
_cell.length_b   1.000
_cell.length_c   1.000
_cell.angle_alpha   90.00
_cell.angle_beta   90.00
_cell.angle_gamma   90.00
#
_symmetry.space_group_name_H-M   'P 1'
#
loop_
_entity.id
_entity.type
_entity.pdbx_description
1 polymer ?
#
loop_
_entity_poly.entity_id
_entity_poly.type
_entity_poly.pdbx_seq_one_letter_code
_entity_poly.pdbx_strand_id
1 'polypeptide(L)'
;MEFDKIFRQSDNLFIDVLNQVRNDSLSTEGLELLQSRYDPHFNPTPEENYITLTTHNFSADAINSAELEKINTTAHSFHAVVKGEFPDNAFPVDRVLILKEGAKVMFVKNDTEVPRRYFNGKIGTVTHILEEGVTVQCPDDTEEITVSPVLWENIRYTTHSETNTVEEEIIGTYKQIPLRLAWAITIHKSQGLTFDKAIIDAGKAFSPGQVYVALSRCRSLDSLVLKSPINRYSIGVDEQVVRFSSSKPEENQVAGELQLAKKQFSINLLLQLYDFDPLLQAARSWYSNTQENESSFSEGTVPFVSEVCNQLTELEQVAGKFRIQLQHITGQTPVNKVFFAERLRASSSYFTEKIETLLRTLQESTATTDSKANAQEYDEDIVSLFVAAALKAHLISATSDNFCIESYYNARRQFRQPPFSLTSYSRDSTGIQLKSIHPELLSELVQLRNRISKEENLPVYIVASVKTLVQMADYLPETEKELLRIHGFGKVKTERFGAKFLELIQNYIAAYGIESRMIHFKEDKKPRKRKNKG
;
A
#
# COMPACT_ATOMS: atom_id res chain seq x y z
N MET A 1 21.72 10.54 5.68
CA MET A 1 21.38 11.89 6.18
C MET A 1 21.53 11.89 7.68
N GLU A 2 22.30 12.81 8.23
CA GLU A 2 22.39 13.08 9.68
C GLU A 2 21.62 14.38 9.96
N PHE A 3 20.94 14.45 11.11
CA PHE A 3 20.21 15.65 11.52
C PHE A 3 21.07 16.43 12.52
N ASP A 4 21.55 17.61 12.13
CA ASP A 4 22.47 18.42 12.94
C ASP A 4 21.73 19.32 13.96
N LYS A 5 20.41 19.52 13.80
CA LYS A 5 19.63 20.36 14.71
C LYS A 5 19.23 19.60 15.98
N ILE A 6 19.85 19.98 17.10
CA ILE A 6 19.51 19.46 18.43
C ILE A 6 18.28 20.21 18.96
N PHE A 7 17.21 19.49 19.27
CA PHE A 7 15.99 20.05 19.86
C PHE A 7 15.87 19.85 21.38
N ARG A 8 16.68 18.94 21.95
CA ARG A 8 16.56 18.49 23.34
C ARG A 8 17.25 19.42 24.35
N GLN A 9 18.40 19.97 23.97
CA GLN A 9 19.18 20.88 24.80
C GLN A 9 19.10 22.30 24.22
N SER A 10 19.02 23.30 25.09
CA SER A 10 19.01 24.74 24.72
C SER A 10 20.28 25.48 25.09
N ASP A 11 21.17 24.85 25.86
CA ASP A 11 22.44 25.41 26.33
C ASP A 11 23.58 25.03 25.37
N ASN A 12 24.07 26.01 24.62
CA ASN A 12 25.15 25.81 23.64
C ASN A 12 26.44 25.31 24.29
N LEU A 13 26.78 25.79 25.50
CA LEU A 13 28.00 25.34 26.20
C LEU A 13 27.91 23.86 26.56
N PHE A 14 26.73 23.43 27.03
CA PHE A 14 26.51 22.02 27.36
C PHE A 14 26.47 21.13 26.11
N ILE A 15 25.85 21.61 25.02
CA ILE A 15 25.87 20.92 23.71
C ILE A 15 27.31 20.72 23.23
N ASP A 16 28.15 21.74 23.32
CA ASP A 16 29.54 21.66 22.90
C ASP A 16 30.31 20.62 23.72
N VAL A 17 30.14 20.61 25.04
CA VAL A 17 30.75 19.58 25.89
C VAL A 17 30.23 18.18 25.54
N LEU A 18 28.93 18.01 25.29
CA LEU A 18 28.38 16.73 24.86
C LEU A 18 28.98 16.25 23.52
N ASN A 19 29.16 17.17 22.56
CA ASN A 19 29.78 16.87 21.28
C ASN A 19 31.26 16.49 21.43
N GLN A 20 31.99 17.18 22.32
CA GLN A 20 33.37 16.84 22.63
C GLN A 20 33.49 15.45 23.26
N VAL A 21 32.60 15.09 24.21
CA VAL A 21 32.52 13.73 24.79
C VAL A 21 32.16 12.71 23.71
N ARG A 22 31.23 13.02 22.79
CA ARG A 22 30.81 12.15 21.68
C ARG A 22 31.94 11.84 20.70
N ASN A 23 32.85 12.79 20.49
CA ASN A 23 33.93 12.70 19.51
C ASN A 23 35.30 12.43 20.14
N ASP A 24 35.35 11.99 21.40
CA ASP A 24 36.58 11.73 22.16
C ASP A 24 37.59 12.90 22.13
N SER A 25 37.07 14.13 22.19
CA SER A 25 37.82 15.38 22.04
C SER A 25 37.61 16.34 23.22
N LEU A 26 37.29 15.80 24.41
CA LEU A 26 37.02 16.59 25.61
C LEU A 26 38.22 17.48 25.99
N SER A 27 38.00 18.80 25.87
CA SER A 27 38.98 19.82 26.23
C SER A 27 39.15 19.91 27.75
N THR A 28 40.20 20.61 28.18
CA THR A 28 40.43 20.84 29.61
C THR A 28 39.30 21.67 30.23
N GLU A 29 38.84 22.70 29.51
CA GLU A 29 37.73 23.57 29.92
C GLU A 29 36.41 22.78 30.00
N GLY A 30 36.16 21.89 29.03
CA GLY A 30 34.98 21.02 29.06
C GLY A 30 35.00 20.03 30.23
N LEU A 31 36.19 19.52 30.58
CA LEU A 31 36.37 18.65 31.75
C LEU A 31 36.17 19.42 33.06
N GLU A 32 36.72 20.62 33.19
CA GLU A 32 36.50 21.51 34.36
C GLU A 32 35.02 21.86 34.51
N LEU A 33 34.33 22.12 33.40
CA LEU A 33 32.89 22.39 33.40
C LEU A 33 32.09 21.20 33.93
N LEU A 34 32.41 19.97 33.52
CA LEU A 34 31.79 18.76 34.08
C LEU A 34 32.16 18.57 35.56
N GLN A 35 33.42 18.78 35.92
CA GLN A 35 33.90 18.66 37.31
C GLN A 35 33.26 19.69 38.24
N SER A 36 32.85 20.86 37.75
CA SER A 36 32.10 21.84 38.55
C SER A 36 30.76 21.30 39.07
N ARG A 37 30.23 20.24 38.45
CA ARG A 37 29.00 19.55 38.85
C ARG A 37 29.24 18.32 39.72
N TYR A 38 30.48 18.07 40.13
CA TYR A 38 30.84 16.94 40.99
C TYR A 38 30.52 17.24 42.47
N ASP A 39 29.57 16.48 43.01
CA ASP A 39 29.23 16.50 44.43
C ASP A 39 28.88 15.06 44.89
N PRO A 40 29.81 14.35 45.54
CA PRO A 40 29.58 12.98 46.00
C PRO A 40 28.65 12.88 47.21
N HIS A 41 28.44 13.98 47.95
CA HIS A 41 27.58 14.03 49.13
C HIS A 41 26.22 14.67 48.86
N PHE A 42 25.93 15.01 47.60
CA PHE A 42 24.65 15.56 47.20
C PHE A 42 23.51 14.62 47.55
N ASN A 43 22.55 15.12 48.31
CA ASN A 43 21.34 14.40 48.66
C ASN A 43 20.14 15.31 48.36
N PRO A 44 19.38 15.04 47.28
CA PRO A 44 18.28 15.90 46.87
C PRO A 44 17.13 15.82 47.89
N THR A 45 16.36 16.90 48.00
CA THR A 45 15.09 16.80 48.74
C THR A 45 14.06 16.03 47.91
N PRO A 46 13.07 15.36 48.54
CA PRO A 46 12.05 14.59 47.83
C PRO A 46 11.29 15.39 46.76
N GLU A 47 11.11 16.70 46.98
CA GLU A 47 10.37 17.61 46.11
C GLU A 47 11.13 17.95 44.82
N GLU A 48 12.46 17.83 44.81
CA GLU A 48 13.30 18.22 43.67
C GLU A 48 13.32 17.19 42.54
N ASN A 49 12.67 16.04 42.71
CA ASN A 49 12.43 15.04 41.67
C ASN A 49 13.66 14.50 40.91
N TYR A 50 14.87 14.58 41.48
CA TYR A 50 16.07 13.98 40.90
C TYR A 50 15.96 12.46 40.69
N ILE A 51 16.43 11.97 39.54
CA ILE A 51 16.63 10.54 39.28
C ILE A 51 18.12 10.21 39.24
N THR A 52 18.51 9.09 39.84
CA THR A 52 19.90 8.62 39.81
C THR A 52 20.13 7.68 38.62
N LEU A 53 21.11 8.00 37.78
CA LEU A 53 21.56 7.16 36.67
C LEU A 53 22.79 6.37 37.10
N THR A 54 22.68 5.04 37.14
CA THR A 54 23.76 4.15 37.55
C THR A 54 24.24 3.27 36.40
N THR A 55 25.42 2.67 36.53
CA THR A 55 25.98 1.81 35.47
C THR A 55 25.42 0.37 35.50
N HIS A 56 24.99 -0.13 36.65
CA HIS A 56 24.59 -1.54 36.86
C HIS A 56 23.20 -1.66 37.51
N ASN A 57 22.44 -2.70 37.14
CA ASN A 57 21.08 -2.94 37.68
C ASN A 57 21.08 -3.06 39.20
N PHE A 58 21.98 -3.86 39.77
CA PHE A 58 22.08 -4.04 41.23
C PHE A 58 22.22 -2.72 42.00
N SER A 59 22.95 -1.73 41.45
CA SER A 59 23.09 -0.42 42.07
C SER A 59 21.80 0.39 42.03
N ALA A 60 21.06 0.33 40.92
CA ALA A 60 19.76 0.98 40.83
C ALA A 60 18.74 0.30 41.74
N ASP A 61 18.71 -1.03 41.76
CA ASP A 61 17.79 -1.83 42.57
C ASP A 61 18.02 -1.58 44.06
N ALA A 62 19.28 -1.56 44.52
CA ALA A 62 19.61 -1.25 45.91
C ALA A 62 19.13 0.14 46.35
N ILE A 63 19.29 1.16 45.51
CA ILE A 63 18.79 2.52 45.80
C ILE A 63 17.26 2.51 45.87
N ASN A 64 16.60 1.91 44.87
CA ASN A 64 15.14 1.85 44.81
C ASN A 64 14.55 1.10 46.02
N SER A 65 15.13 -0.03 46.41
CA SER A 65 14.71 -0.80 47.59
C SER A 65 14.91 -0.01 48.88
N ALA A 66 16.08 0.63 49.06
CA ALA A 66 16.37 1.41 50.26
C ALA A 66 15.41 2.62 50.41
N GLU A 67 15.05 3.30 49.32
CA GLU A 67 14.08 4.40 49.37
C GLU A 67 12.65 3.89 49.62
N LEU A 68 12.26 2.76 49.02
CA LEU A 68 10.96 2.14 49.26
C LEU A 68 10.80 1.65 50.72
N GLU A 69 11.88 1.18 51.35
CA GLU A 69 11.89 0.74 52.75
C GLU A 69 11.64 1.90 53.72
N LYS A 70 12.09 3.11 53.41
CA LYS A 70 11.87 4.32 54.25
C LYS A 70 10.40 4.75 54.33
N ILE A 71 9.56 4.28 53.41
CA ILE A 71 8.14 4.64 53.36
C ILE A 71 7.36 3.76 54.33
N ASN A 72 6.67 4.37 55.30
CA ASN A 72 5.95 3.69 56.39
C ASN A 72 4.52 3.24 56.03
N THR A 73 4.17 3.16 54.74
CA THR A 73 2.87 2.68 54.27
C THR A 73 2.92 1.20 53.90
N THR A 74 1.75 0.57 53.78
CA THR A 74 1.61 -0.84 53.42
C THR A 74 2.18 -1.10 52.03
N ALA A 75 2.98 -2.17 51.91
CA ALA A 75 3.50 -2.61 50.62
C ALA A 75 2.44 -3.43 49.86
N HIS A 76 2.25 -3.11 48.59
CA HIS A 76 1.38 -3.82 47.67
C HIS A 76 2.21 -4.46 46.55
N SER A 77 1.91 -5.72 46.23
CA SER A 77 2.68 -6.50 45.25
C SER A 77 1.82 -6.87 44.04
N PHE A 78 2.22 -6.39 42.86
CA PHE A 78 1.55 -6.67 41.59
C PHE A 78 2.32 -7.73 40.81
N HIS A 79 1.68 -8.85 40.51
CA HIS A 79 2.29 -9.97 39.80
C HIS A 79 1.95 -9.91 38.31
N ALA A 80 2.99 -9.94 37.46
CA ALA A 80 2.81 -9.95 36.02
C ALA A 80 2.15 -11.26 35.54
N VAL A 81 1.27 -11.14 34.55
CA VAL A 81 0.68 -12.29 33.87
C VAL A 81 1.43 -12.51 32.56
N VAL A 82 2.18 -13.61 32.47
CA VAL A 82 2.96 -13.99 31.28
C VAL A 82 2.29 -15.19 30.61
N LYS A 83 2.08 -15.13 29.29
CA LYS A 83 1.53 -16.23 28.48
C LYS A 83 2.39 -16.46 27.25
N GLY A 84 2.56 -17.71 26.83
CA GLY A 84 3.38 -18.06 25.67
C GLY A 84 4.88 -17.89 25.91
N GLU A 85 5.65 -17.67 24.85
CA GLU A 85 7.10 -17.52 24.86
C GLU A 85 7.48 -16.05 25.06
N PHE A 86 7.90 -15.70 26.29
CA PHE A 86 8.40 -14.36 26.63
C PHE A 86 9.66 -14.48 27.50
N PRO A 87 10.87 -14.15 27.00
CA PRO A 87 12.11 -14.31 27.75
C PRO A 87 12.20 -13.46 29.02
N ASP A 88 12.65 -14.05 30.13
CA ASP A 88 12.75 -13.37 31.43
C ASP A 88 13.65 -12.12 31.41
N ASN A 89 14.72 -12.14 30.61
CA ASN A 89 15.64 -11.01 30.44
C ASN A 89 15.05 -9.85 29.61
N ALA A 90 13.94 -10.09 28.93
CA ALA A 90 13.27 -9.12 28.05
C ALA A 90 12.04 -8.49 28.71
N PHE A 91 11.74 -8.80 29.98
CA PHE A 91 10.59 -8.22 30.66
C PHE A 91 10.68 -6.68 30.70
N PRO A 92 9.63 -5.97 30.25
CA PRO A 92 9.65 -4.50 30.18
C PRO A 92 9.67 -3.85 31.56
N VAL A 93 9.06 -4.51 32.55
CA VAL A 93 8.97 -4.13 33.96
C VAL A 93 9.19 -5.35 34.86
N ASP A 94 9.33 -5.11 36.16
CA ASP A 94 9.59 -6.18 37.11
C ASP A 94 8.41 -7.16 37.19
N ARG A 95 8.75 -8.46 37.20
CA ARG A 95 7.75 -9.55 37.27
C ARG A 95 6.87 -9.42 38.52
N VAL A 96 7.45 -8.98 39.63
CA VAL A 96 6.74 -8.61 40.84
C VAL A 96 7.05 -7.15 41.11
N LEU A 97 6.08 -6.28 40.84
CA LEU A 97 6.20 -4.84 41.09
C LEU A 97 5.68 -4.55 42.51
N ILE A 98 6.59 -4.14 43.40
CA ILE A 98 6.26 -3.79 44.78
C ILE A 98 6.16 -2.27 44.88
N LEU A 99 5.01 -1.76 45.34
CA LEU A 99 4.74 -0.33 45.50
C LEU A 99 4.20 -0.01 46.90
N LYS A 100 4.35 1.24 47.28
CA LYS A 100 3.82 1.86 48.50
C LYS A 100 3.24 3.22 48.14
N GLU A 101 2.21 3.67 48.84
CA GLU A 101 1.75 5.07 48.72
C GLU A 101 2.88 6.00 49.16
N GLY A 102 3.21 6.98 48.31
CA GLY A 102 4.40 7.83 48.42
C GLY A 102 5.60 7.35 47.61
N ALA A 103 5.55 6.18 46.96
CA ALA A 103 6.66 5.68 46.15
C ALA A 103 6.85 6.52 44.89
N LYS A 104 8.12 6.80 44.55
CA LYS A 104 8.48 7.48 43.30
C LYS A 104 8.54 6.49 42.15
N VAL A 105 7.75 6.74 41.11
CA VAL A 105 7.59 5.85 39.97
C VAL A 105 7.78 6.56 38.64
N MET A 106 8.08 5.79 37.61
CA MET A 106 8.21 6.25 36.22
C MET A 106 7.35 5.39 35.30
N PHE A 107 6.66 6.04 34.37
CA PHE A 107 5.92 5.38 33.31
C PHE A 107 6.86 4.78 32.28
N VAL A 108 6.66 3.51 31.91
CA VAL A 108 7.50 2.79 30.94
C VAL A 108 6.86 2.62 29.56
N LYS A 109 5.64 3.13 29.37
CA LYS A 109 4.88 3.06 28.12
C LYS A 109 4.22 4.42 27.87
N ASN A 110 3.95 4.73 26.60
CA ASN A 110 3.17 5.90 26.24
C ASN A 110 1.68 5.62 26.43
N ASP A 111 0.93 6.61 26.88
CA ASP A 111 -0.52 6.50 27.00
C ASP A 111 -1.16 6.31 25.61
N THR A 112 -2.13 5.40 25.54
CA THR A 112 -2.92 5.14 24.33
C THR A 112 -4.19 5.98 24.27
N GLU A 113 -4.59 6.63 25.37
CA GLU A 113 -5.74 7.51 25.42
C GLU A 113 -5.52 8.85 24.68
N VAL A 114 -6.62 9.50 24.31
CA VAL A 114 -6.64 10.80 23.62
C VAL A 114 -7.51 11.77 24.43
N PRO A 115 -6.93 12.83 25.02
CA PRO A 115 -5.53 13.23 24.97
C PRO A 115 -4.61 12.29 25.77
N ARG A 116 -3.34 12.15 25.33
CA ARG A 116 -2.34 11.35 26.05
C ARG A 116 -2.01 12.01 27.40
N ARG A 117 -2.18 11.30 28.51
CA ARG A 117 -1.94 11.83 29.87
C ARG A 117 -0.49 11.67 30.32
N TYR A 118 0.19 10.62 29.86
CA TYR A 118 1.59 10.33 30.20
C TYR A 118 2.39 9.79 29.01
N PHE A 119 3.71 9.86 29.14
CA PHE A 119 4.68 9.36 28.17
C PHE A 119 5.76 8.53 28.86
N ASN A 120 6.43 7.66 28.11
CA ASN A 120 7.54 6.85 28.62
C ASN A 120 8.67 7.76 29.14
N GLY A 121 9.01 7.60 30.42
CA GLY A 121 9.98 8.43 31.13
C GLY A 121 9.38 9.50 32.05
N LYS A 122 8.06 9.76 31.99
CA LYS A 122 7.39 10.68 32.93
C LYS A 122 7.50 10.13 34.35
N ILE A 123 7.82 10.98 35.32
CA ILE A 123 8.04 10.62 36.72
C ILE A 123 6.92 11.22 37.57
N GLY A 124 6.46 10.45 38.55
CA GLY A 124 5.49 10.93 39.53
C GLY A 124 5.57 10.14 40.84
N THR A 125 4.67 10.47 41.76
CA THR A 125 4.56 9.86 43.08
C THR A 125 3.23 9.13 43.19
N VAL A 126 3.25 7.90 43.69
CA VAL A 126 2.04 7.12 43.93
C VAL A 126 1.21 7.77 45.02
N THR A 127 -0.04 8.14 44.73
CA THR A 127 -0.99 8.72 45.69
C THR A 127 -1.89 7.64 46.28
N HIS A 128 -2.42 6.75 45.43
CA HIS A 128 -3.35 5.70 45.80
C HIS A 128 -3.04 4.39 45.10
N ILE A 129 -3.25 3.28 45.81
CA ILE A 129 -3.11 1.92 45.27
C ILE A 129 -4.46 1.21 45.33
N LEU A 130 -4.97 0.81 44.17
CA LEU A 130 -6.24 0.09 44.00
C LEU A 130 -5.98 -1.37 43.59
N GLU A 131 -7.03 -2.21 43.60
CA GLU A 131 -6.93 -3.64 43.29
C GLU A 131 -6.40 -3.91 41.86
N GLU A 132 -6.83 -3.13 40.87
CA GLU A 132 -6.41 -3.26 39.46
C GLU A 132 -5.82 -1.97 38.87
N GLY A 133 -5.24 -1.11 39.71
CA GLY A 133 -4.63 0.12 39.21
C GLY A 133 -3.84 0.90 40.27
N VAL A 134 -3.03 1.83 39.80
CA VAL A 134 -2.21 2.71 40.64
C VAL A 134 -2.43 4.14 40.17
N THR A 135 -2.70 5.03 41.13
CA THR A 135 -2.86 6.46 40.86
C THR A 135 -1.55 7.18 41.16
N VAL A 136 -1.11 8.02 40.23
CA VAL A 136 0.18 8.71 40.27
C VAL A 136 -0.03 10.21 40.05
N GLN A 137 0.48 11.03 40.97
CA GLN A 137 0.56 12.48 40.82
C GLN A 137 1.90 12.86 40.19
N CYS A 138 1.87 13.58 39.06
CA CYS A 138 3.08 14.09 38.41
C CYS A 138 3.29 15.57 38.78
N PRO A 139 4.54 16.07 38.85
CA PRO A 139 4.82 17.44 39.29
C PRO A 139 4.18 18.54 38.45
N ASP A 140 4.05 18.32 37.14
CA ASP A 140 3.55 19.31 36.17
C ASP A 140 2.05 19.19 35.87
N ASP A 141 1.36 18.20 36.46
CA ASP A 141 -0.05 17.93 36.17
C ASP A 141 -0.95 18.39 37.32
N THR A 142 -2.10 18.98 37.01
CA THR A 142 -3.12 19.33 38.01
C THR A 142 -4.00 18.15 38.40
N GLU A 143 -4.08 17.13 37.54
CA GLU A 143 -4.91 15.94 37.74
C GLU A 143 -4.04 14.71 37.98
N GLU A 144 -4.51 13.83 38.86
CA GLU A 144 -3.88 12.54 39.10
C GLU A 144 -4.14 11.57 37.95
N ILE A 145 -3.15 10.72 37.64
CA ILE A 145 -3.23 9.74 36.55
C ILE A 145 -3.38 8.34 37.14
N THR A 146 -4.53 7.72 36.89
CA THR A 146 -4.76 6.30 37.21
C THR A 146 -4.31 5.41 36.05
N VAL A 147 -3.43 4.46 36.33
CA VAL A 147 -2.97 3.47 35.36
C VAL A 147 -3.30 2.04 35.77
N SER A 148 -3.80 1.29 34.79
CA SER A 148 -4.13 -0.13 34.91
C SER A 148 -3.12 -1.00 34.16
N PRO A 149 -3.09 -2.32 34.41
CA PRO A 149 -2.20 -3.23 33.71
C PRO A 149 -2.36 -3.18 32.18
N VAL A 150 -1.23 -3.02 31.48
CA VAL A 150 -1.16 -3.02 30.01
C VAL A 150 -0.48 -4.29 29.50
N LEU A 151 -0.73 -4.63 28.24
CA LEU A 151 -0.16 -5.80 27.57
C LEU A 151 1.01 -5.39 26.66
N TRP A 152 2.06 -6.21 26.67
CA TRP A 152 3.19 -6.20 25.74
C TRP A 152 3.26 -7.53 25.01
N GLU A 153 3.63 -7.47 23.73
CA GLU A 153 3.64 -8.62 22.82
C GLU A 153 5.08 -8.95 22.43
N ASN A 154 5.40 -10.24 22.38
CA ASN A 154 6.63 -10.75 21.80
C ASN A 154 6.31 -11.30 20.40
N ILE A 155 6.85 -10.65 19.37
CA ILE A 155 6.52 -10.92 17.96
C ILE A 155 7.69 -11.62 17.28
N ARG A 156 7.42 -12.76 16.64
CA ARG A 156 8.36 -13.45 15.76
C ARG A 156 8.06 -13.09 14.32
N TYR A 157 9.10 -12.71 13.60
CA TYR A 157 9.02 -12.41 12.17
C TYR A 157 9.46 -13.62 11.36
N THR A 158 8.64 -14.07 10.43
CA THR A 158 8.97 -15.13 9.47
C THR A 158 8.86 -14.60 8.05
N THR A 159 9.72 -15.08 7.15
CA THR A 159 9.70 -14.66 5.74
C THR A 159 9.12 -15.78 4.88
N HIS A 160 8.08 -15.49 4.11
CA HIS A 160 7.58 -16.41 3.12
C HIS A 160 8.52 -16.43 1.90
N SER A 161 9.15 -17.58 1.64
CA SER A 161 10.14 -17.75 0.56
C SER A 161 9.58 -17.58 -0.86
N GLU A 162 8.25 -17.61 -1.04
CA GLU A 162 7.59 -17.48 -2.34
C GLU A 162 7.08 -16.07 -2.62
N THR A 163 6.64 -15.33 -1.58
CA THR A 163 6.03 -14.00 -1.72
C THR A 163 6.96 -12.86 -1.31
N ASN A 164 8.12 -13.15 -0.71
CA ASN A 164 9.03 -12.16 -0.09
C ASN A 164 8.32 -11.24 0.92
N THR A 165 7.22 -11.68 1.50
CA THR A 165 6.49 -10.95 2.54
C THR A 165 6.95 -11.39 3.93
N VAL A 166 7.03 -10.42 4.84
CA VAL A 166 7.29 -10.66 6.25
C VAL A 166 5.96 -10.86 6.96
N GLU A 167 5.79 -11.98 7.64
CA GLU A 167 4.63 -12.26 8.50
C GLU A 167 5.02 -12.08 9.97
N GLU A 168 4.05 -11.58 10.76
CA GLU A 168 4.20 -11.31 12.19
C GLU A 168 3.37 -12.32 13.00
N GLU A 169 4.01 -13.08 13.89
CA GLU A 169 3.36 -14.02 14.78
C GLU A 169 3.59 -13.60 16.25
N ILE A 170 2.51 -13.39 17.02
CA ILE A 170 2.61 -13.14 18.46
C ILE A 170 2.85 -14.46 19.18
N ILE A 171 4.09 -14.69 19.62
CA ILE A 171 4.51 -15.93 20.28
C ILE A 171 4.37 -15.87 21.80
N GLY A 172 4.22 -14.67 22.37
CA GLY A 172 4.03 -14.49 23.81
C GLY A 172 3.48 -13.12 24.18
N THR A 173 2.93 -13.01 25.39
CA THR A 173 2.40 -11.77 25.95
C THR A 173 2.82 -11.61 27.41
N TYR A 174 3.04 -10.37 27.82
CA TYR A 174 3.37 -9.97 29.17
C TYR A 174 2.39 -8.86 29.59
N LYS A 175 1.65 -9.04 30.69
CA LYS A 175 0.69 -8.05 31.20
C LYS A 175 1.06 -7.60 32.62
N GLN A 176 1.23 -6.29 32.82
CA GLN A 176 1.61 -5.68 34.10
C GLN A 176 1.30 -4.17 34.10
N ILE A 177 1.27 -3.54 35.27
CA ILE A 177 1.19 -2.08 35.41
C ILE A 177 2.42 -1.42 34.75
N PRO A 178 2.27 -0.39 33.90
CA PRO A 178 3.37 0.24 33.17
C PRO A 178 4.19 1.22 34.04
N LEU A 179 4.54 0.81 35.25
CA LEU A 179 5.32 1.58 36.21
C LEU A 179 6.57 0.84 36.65
N ARG A 180 7.60 1.60 37.02
CA ARG A 180 8.79 1.12 37.73
C ARG A 180 9.20 2.11 38.80
N LEU A 181 9.92 1.66 39.83
CA LEU A 181 10.54 2.56 40.81
C LEU A 181 11.55 3.48 40.11
N ALA A 182 11.59 4.75 40.52
CA ALA A 182 12.26 5.81 39.78
C ALA A 182 13.16 6.72 40.63
N TRP A 183 13.67 6.22 41.77
CA TRP A 183 14.78 6.88 42.45
C TRP A 183 16.09 6.64 41.71
N ALA A 184 16.26 5.45 41.14
CA ALA A 184 17.39 5.10 40.30
C ALA A 184 17.01 4.25 39.08
N ILE A 185 17.73 4.45 37.98
CA ILE A 185 17.65 3.64 36.76
C ILE A 185 19.05 3.45 36.19
N THR A 186 19.27 2.40 35.41
CA THR A 186 20.54 2.23 34.71
C THR A 186 20.65 3.14 33.50
N ILE A 187 21.86 3.58 33.18
CA ILE A 187 22.16 4.41 31.99
C ILE A 187 21.62 3.74 30.72
N HIS A 188 21.78 2.41 30.58
CA HIS A 188 21.24 1.65 29.46
C HIS A 188 19.71 1.75 29.35
N LYS A 189 18.98 1.56 30.46
CA LYS A 189 17.51 1.66 30.49
C LYS A 189 17.01 3.11 30.35
N SER A 190 17.89 4.10 30.51
CA SER A 190 17.57 5.52 30.29
C SER A 190 17.71 5.98 28.84
N GLN A 191 18.24 5.14 27.95
CA GLN A 191 18.49 5.52 26.57
C GLN A 191 17.19 5.95 25.86
N GLY A 192 17.23 7.12 25.23
CA GLY A 192 16.06 7.74 24.59
C GLY A 192 15.22 8.62 25.51
N LEU A 193 15.34 8.48 26.83
CA LEU A 193 14.61 9.29 27.82
C LEU A 193 15.27 10.65 28.04
N THR A 194 14.52 11.62 28.55
CA THR A 194 15.04 12.94 28.94
C THR A 194 14.55 13.24 30.34
N PHE A 195 15.43 13.73 31.20
CA PHE A 195 15.11 14.06 32.60
C PHE A 195 15.41 15.54 32.85
N ASP A 196 14.54 16.17 33.64
CA ASP A 196 14.71 17.58 34.02
C ASP A 196 15.79 17.78 35.08
N LYS A 197 16.05 16.75 35.90
CA LYS A 197 17.09 16.73 36.94
C LYS A 197 17.62 15.32 37.12
N ALA A 198 18.93 15.11 37.01
CA ALA A 198 19.53 13.78 37.18
C ALA A 198 20.86 13.81 37.93
N ILE A 199 21.05 12.79 38.77
CA ILE A 199 22.31 12.49 39.45
C ILE A 199 22.98 11.37 38.66
N ILE A 200 24.18 11.57 38.17
CA ILE A 200 24.90 10.59 37.36
C ILE A 200 26.01 9.96 38.20
N ASP A 201 25.93 8.64 38.35
CA ASP A 201 26.99 7.80 38.90
C ASP A 201 27.59 6.92 37.79
N ALA A 202 28.53 7.51 37.04
CA ALA A 202 29.14 6.91 35.85
C ALA A 202 30.62 6.51 36.05
N GLY A 203 31.18 6.63 37.26
CA GLY A 203 32.59 6.32 37.54
C GLY A 203 32.99 4.85 37.29
N LYS A 204 32.00 3.95 37.24
CA LYS A 204 32.18 2.53 36.86
C LYS A 204 31.66 2.21 35.45
N ALA A 205 31.63 3.20 34.55
CA ALA A 205 31.23 2.97 33.17
C ALA A 205 32.23 2.01 32.50
N PHE A 206 31.69 1.05 31.74
CA PHE A 206 32.46 -0.06 31.16
C PHE A 206 32.27 -0.21 29.65
N SER A 207 31.29 0.49 29.08
CA SER A 207 30.99 0.45 27.65
C SER A 207 31.33 1.79 26.99
N PRO A 208 31.92 1.79 25.77
CA PRO A 208 32.15 3.01 25.01
C PRO A 208 30.88 3.86 24.85
N GLY A 209 31.00 5.17 25.02
CA GLY A 209 29.87 6.10 24.91
C GLY A 209 28.83 6.04 26.04
N GLN A 210 28.96 5.17 27.05
CA GLN A 210 28.02 5.07 28.17
C GLN A 210 27.93 6.38 28.97
N VAL A 211 29.07 7.06 29.18
CA VAL A 211 29.11 8.38 29.83
C VAL A 211 28.36 9.43 29.00
N TYR A 212 28.57 9.45 27.68
CA TYR A 212 27.83 10.34 26.77
C TYR A 212 26.30 10.09 26.84
N VAL A 213 25.88 8.82 26.86
CA VAL A 213 24.46 8.47 27.02
C VAL A 213 23.90 9.03 28.32
N ALA A 214 24.64 8.90 29.42
CA ALA A 214 24.22 9.42 30.73
C ALA A 214 24.10 10.96 30.70
N LEU A 215 25.14 11.67 30.27
CA LEU A 215 25.17 13.14 30.23
C LEU A 215 24.05 13.69 29.32
N SER A 216 23.83 13.07 28.16
CA SER A 216 22.81 13.49 27.19
C SER A 216 21.36 13.25 27.64
N ARG A 217 21.12 12.67 28.83
CA ARG A 217 19.77 12.57 29.42
C ARG A 217 19.29 13.89 30.01
N CYS A 218 20.21 14.79 30.35
CA CYS A 218 19.90 16.10 30.92
C CYS A 218 19.66 17.16 29.82
N ARG A 219 18.84 18.16 30.12
CA ARG A 219 18.54 19.29 29.21
C ARG A 219 19.55 20.44 29.32
N SER A 220 20.12 20.63 30.50
CA SER A 220 21.09 21.68 30.81
C SER A 220 22.16 21.18 31.78
N LEU A 221 23.29 21.87 31.84
CA LEU A 221 24.34 21.55 32.82
C LEU A 221 23.84 21.71 34.27
N ASP A 222 22.96 22.68 34.53
CA ASP A 222 22.41 22.94 35.87
C ASP A 222 21.50 21.82 36.39
N SER A 223 20.91 21.04 35.49
CA SER A 223 20.10 19.87 35.85
C SER A 223 20.91 18.64 36.24
N LEU A 224 22.22 18.67 36.01
CA LEU A 224 23.12 17.54 36.18
C LEU A 224 23.88 17.64 37.51
N VAL A 225 23.99 16.53 38.24
CA VAL A 225 24.95 16.37 39.35
C VAL A 225 25.75 15.10 39.11
N LEU A 226 27.07 15.15 39.30
CA LEU A 226 27.94 13.98 39.19
C LEU A 226 28.26 13.44 40.59
N LYS A 227 27.90 12.20 40.88
CA LYS A 227 28.19 11.53 42.16
C LYS A 227 29.59 10.91 42.17
N SER A 228 30.10 10.55 41.00
CA SER A 228 31.44 10.04 40.78
C SER A 228 32.17 10.89 39.74
N PRO A 229 33.50 11.07 39.88
CA PRO A 229 34.28 11.82 38.90
C PRO A 229 34.27 11.07 37.56
N ILE A 230 34.14 11.81 36.46
CA ILE A 230 34.25 11.25 35.12
C ILE A 230 35.75 11.15 34.78
N ASN A 231 36.24 9.93 34.64
CA ASN A 231 37.62 9.68 34.24
C ASN A 231 37.75 9.74 32.72
N ARG A 232 38.85 10.29 32.18
CA ARG A 232 39.10 10.32 30.72
C ARG A 232 38.98 8.92 30.08
N TYR A 233 39.44 7.88 30.77
CA TYR A 233 39.33 6.48 30.30
C TYR A 233 37.88 6.01 30.10
N SER A 234 36.91 6.58 30.82
CA SER A 234 35.49 6.21 30.72
C SER A 234 34.74 6.92 29.60
N ILE A 235 35.38 7.89 28.92
CA ILE A 235 34.80 8.69 27.82
C ILE A 235 35.06 8.05 26.45
N GLY A 236 35.92 7.03 26.38
CA GLY A 236 36.34 6.40 25.14
C GLY A 236 35.18 6.11 24.17
N VAL A 237 35.38 6.50 22.92
CA VAL A 237 34.44 6.31 21.81
C VAL A 237 34.98 5.21 20.91
N ASP A 238 34.09 4.44 20.29
CA ASP A 238 34.49 3.43 19.30
C ASP A 238 35.09 4.10 18.05
N GLU A 239 36.33 3.75 17.70
CA GLU A 239 37.05 4.33 16.56
C GLU A 239 36.31 4.09 15.23
N GLN A 240 35.56 3.00 15.09
CA GLN A 240 34.77 2.74 13.88
C GLN A 240 33.66 3.76 13.72
N VAL A 241 33.02 4.18 14.82
CA VAL A 241 31.97 5.20 14.83
C VAL A 241 32.56 6.57 14.45
N VAL A 242 33.74 6.91 14.96
CA VAL A 242 34.45 8.15 14.63
C VAL A 242 34.84 8.18 13.15
N ARG A 243 35.41 7.09 12.62
CA ARG A 243 35.76 6.96 11.20
C ARG A 243 34.52 7.08 10.31
N PHE A 244 33.42 6.42 10.68
CA PHE A 244 32.16 6.54 9.94
C PHE A 244 31.63 7.97 9.94
N SER A 245 31.59 8.63 11.11
CA SER A 245 31.13 10.02 11.23
C SER A 245 32.01 11.00 10.45
N SER A 246 33.31 10.72 10.34
CA SER A 246 34.27 11.52 9.57
C SER A 246 34.15 11.31 8.06
N SER A 247 33.54 10.21 7.59
CA SER A 247 33.30 9.94 6.17
C SER A 247 32.06 10.65 5.59
N LYS A 248 31.51 11.64 6.32
CA LYS A 248 30.34 12.43 5.92
C LYS A 248 30.64 13.18 4.61
N PRO A 249 29.84 12.99 3.54
CA PRO A 249 29.96 13.81 2.34
C PRO A 249 29.59 15.26 2.67
N GLU A 250 30.30 16.21 2.07
CA GLU A 250 30.03 17.63 2.27
C GLU A 250 28.63 17.99 1.75
N GLU A 251 28.00 18.99 2.39
CA GLU A 251 26.64 19.43 2.02
C GLU A 251 26.53 19.83 0.53
N ASN A 252 27.58 20.43 -0.02
CA ASN A 252 27.66 20.79 -1.44
C ASN A 252 27.66 19.55 -2.36
N GLN A 253 28.32 18.46 -1.95
CA GLN A 253 28.31 17.22 -2.72
C GLN A 253 26.91 16.61 -2.74
N VAL A 254 26.25 16.54 -1.58
CA VAL A 254 24.88 16.03 -1.45
C VAL A 254 23.90 16.88 -2.28
N ALA A 255 24.05 18.20 -2.25
CA ALA A 255 23.24 19.10 -3.07
C ALA A 255 23.48 18.87 -4.58
N GLY A 256 24.72 18.66 -5.00
CA GLY A 256 25.07 18.31 -6.38
C GLY A 256 24.45 16.99 -6.84
N GLU A 257 24.56 15.94 -6.02
CA GLU A 257 23.94 14.64 -6.26
C GLU A 257 22.41 14.74 -6.38
N LEU A 258 21.77 15.55 -5.53
CA LEU A 258 20.33 15.80 -5.61
C LEU A 258 19.94 16.45 -6.94
N GLN A 259 20.70 17.42 -7.43
CA GLN A 259 20.41 18.06 -8.73
C GLN A 259 20.57 17.08 -9.90
N LEU A 260 21.61 16.25 -9.88
CA LEU A 260 21.82 15.20 -10.88
C LEU A 260 20.68 14.17 -10.84
N ALA A 261 20.29 13.70 -9.65
CA ALA A 261 19.19 12.77 -9.47
C ALA A 261 17.85 13.35 -9.95
N LYS A 262 17.55 14.62 -9.64
CA LYS A 262 16.36 15.32 -10.14
C LYS A 262 16.33 15.39 -11.67
N LYS A 263 17.47 15.73 -12.29
CA LYS A 263 17.59 15.76 -13.76
C LYS A 263 17.33 14.38 -14.36
N GLN A 264 17.97 13.34 -13.82
CA GLN A 264 17.82 11.97 -14.30
C GLN A 264 16.38 11.46 -14.13
N PHE A 265 15.76 11.74 -12.98
CA PHE A 265 14.35 11.40 -12.74
C PHE A 265 13.42 12.10 -13.73
N SER A 266 13.63 13.39 -13.99
CA SER A 266 12.85 14.14 -14.99
C SER A 266 12.98 13.54 -16.39
N ILE A 267 14.18 13.12 -16.79
CA ILE A 267 14.39 12.46 -18.10
C ILE A 267 13.65 11.13 -18.14
N ASN A 268 13.77 10.30 -17.11
CA ASN A 268 13.08 9.00 -17.04
C ASN A 268 11.56 9.16 -17.13
N LEU A 269 11.00 10.14 -16.41
CA LEU A 269 9.56 10.43 -16.43
C LEU A 269 9.08 10.86 -17.82
N LEU A 270 9.87 11.68 -18.52
CA LEU A 270 9.59 12.07 -19.89
C LEU A 270 9.63 10.88 -20.85
N LEU A 271 10.61 9.99 -20.71
CA LEU A 271 10.70 8.80 -21.57
C LEU A 271 9.52 7.85 -21.33
N GLN A 272 9.10 7.67 -20.08
CA GLN A 272 7.92 6.88 -19.71
C GLN A 272 6.62 7.48 -20.27
N LEU A 273 6.51 8.81 -20.33
CA LEU A 273 5.35 9.48 -20.93
C LEU A 273 5.12 9.03 -22.39
N TYR A 274 6.21 8.85 -23.14
CA TYR A 274 6.20 8.37 -24.53
C TYR A 274 6.45 6.86 -24.65
N ASP A 275 6.29 6.08 -23.58
CA ASP A 275 6.35 4.62 -23.62
C ASP A 275 4.94 4.02 -23.70
N PHE A 276 4.54 3.52 -24.87
CA PHE A 276 3.23 2.91 -25.10
C PHE A 276 3.27 1.38 -25.01
N ASP A 277 4.42 0.77 -24.73
CA ASP A 277 4.53 -0.69 -24.61
C ASP A 277 3.55 -1.25 -23.56
N PRO A 278 3.35 -0.66 -22.36
CA PRO A 278 2.36 -1.15 -21.41
C PRO A 278 0.93 -1.19 -21.96
N LEU A 279 0.53 -0.20 -22.76
CA LEU A 279 -0.79 -0.18 -23.42
C LEU A 279 -0.84 -1.25 -24.52
N LEU A 280 0.23 -1.40 -25.28
CA LEU A 280 0.33 -2.40 -26.33
C LEU A 280 0.28 -3.83 -25.78
N GLN A 281 0.95 -4.11 -24.66
CA GLN A 281 0.89 -5.42 -24.01
C GLN A 281 -0.52 -5.70 -23.46
N ALA A 282 -1.17 -4.71 -22.85
CA ALA A 282 -2.57 -4.84 -22.43
C ALA A 282 -3.50 -5.15 -23.62
N ALA A 283 -3.35 -4.44 -24.73
CA ALA A 283 -4.14 -4.71 -25.94
C ALA A 283 -3.86 -6.09 -26.54
N ARG A 284 -2.61 -6.56 -26.53
CA ARG A 284 -2.24 -7.92 -26.98
C ARG A 284 -2.83 -9.00 -26.08
N SER A 285 -2.84 -8.80 -24.77
CA SER A 285 -3.51 -9.70 -23.83
C SER A 285 -5.01 -9.77 -24.13
N TRP A 286 -5.64 -8.60 -24.28
CA TRP A 286 -7.06 -8.49 -24.64
C TRP A 286 -7.37 -9.19 -25.98
N TYR A 287 -6.50 -9.04 -26.99
CA TYR A 287 -6.60 -9.75 -28.26
C TYR A 287 -6.50 -11.26 -28.11
N SER A 288 -5.50 -11.75 -27.36
CA SER A 288 -5.30 -13.19 -27.13
C SER A 288 -6.53 -13.81 -26.45
N ASN A 289 -7.04 -13.17 -25.39
CA ASN A 289 -8.19 -13.66 -24.64
C ASN A 289 -9.47 -13.64 -25.48
N THR A 290 -9.65 -12.61 -26.30
CA THR A 290 -10.79 -12.51 -27.24
C THR A 290 -10.70 -13.56 -28.35
N GLN A 291 -9.49 -13.84 -28.86
CA GLN A 291 -9.25 -14.84 -29.90
C GLN A 291 -9.46 -16.28 -29.40
N GLU A 292 -8.95 -16.61 -28.22
CA GLU A 292 -9.17 -17.93 -27.60
C GLU A 292 -10.66 -18.22 -27.39
N ASN A 293 -11.45 -17.18 -27.15
CA ASN A 293 -12.88 -17.24 -26.92
C ASN A 293 -13.73 -16.80 -28.13
N GLU A 294 -13.17 -16.76 -29.35
CA GLU A 294 -13.83 -16.20 -30.55
C GLU A 294 -15.27 -16.72 -30.75
N SER A 295 -15.49 -18.02 -30.52
CA SER A 295 -16.81 -18.66 -30.68
C SER A 295 -17.92 -18.10 -29.79
N SER A 296 -17.57 -17.37 -28.73
CA SER A 296 -18.51 -16.76 -27.79
C SER A 296 -18.82 -15.30 -28.11
N PHE A 297 -18.15 -14.68 -29.08
CA PHE A 297 -18.34 -13.28 -29.47
C PHE A 297 -19.02 -13.14 -30.84
N SER A 298 -19.59 -11.96 -31.12
CA SER A 298 -20.14 -11.62 -32.43
C SER A 298 -19.07 -11.56 -33.53
N GLU A 299 -19.50 -11.90 -34.75
CA GLU A 299 -18.70 -11.75 -35.96
C GLU A 299 -18.22 -10.29 -36.10
N GLY A 300 -16.91 -10.08 -36.20
CA GLY A 300 -16.28 -8.76 -36.24
C GLY A 300 -15.56 -8.33 -34.95
N THR A 301 -15.78 -9.02 -33.81
CA THR A 301 -15.13 -8.66 -32.53
C THR A 301 -13.62 -8.86 -32.56
N VAL A 302 -13.14 -10.03 -33.00
CA VAL A 302 -11.70 -10.31 -33.10
C VAL A 302 -10.99 -9.38 -34.10
N PRO A 303 -11.53 -9.14 -35.33
CA PRO A 303 -10.99 -8.13 -36.24
C PRO A 303 -10.89 -6.72 -35.63
N PHE A 304 -11.89 -6.31 -34.86
CA PHE A 304 -11.90 -5.01 -34.17
C PHE A 304 -10.76 -4.90 -33.13
N VAL A 305 -10.59 -5.92 -32.28
CA VAL A 305 -9.51 -5.92 -31.28
C VAL A 305 -8.13 -5.96 -31.96
N SER A 306 -8.02 -6.69 -33.07
CA SER A 306 -6.80 -6.72 -33.91
C SER A 306 -6.45 -5.33 -34.45
N GLU A 307 -7.44 -4.57 -34.92
CA GLU A 307 -7.25 -3.20 -35.41
C GLU A 307 -6.72 -2.27 -34.31
N VAL A 308 -7.29 -2.35 -33.10
CA VAL A 308 -6.78 -1.60 -31.93
C VAL A 308 -5.31 -1.94 -31.64
N CYS A 309 -4.96 -3.24 -31.69
CA CYS A 309 -3.57 -3.68 -31.50
C CYS A 309 -2.62 -3.14 -32.58
N ASN A 310 -3.07 -3.06 -33.83
CA ASN A 310 -2.28 -2.50 -34.93
C ASN A 310 -2.04 -1.01 -34.74
N GLN A 311 -3.07 -0.23 -34.39
CA GLN A 311 -2.93 1.20 -34.10
C GLN A 311 -1.94 1.46 -32.96
N LEU A 312 -2.01 0.69 -31.87
CA LEU A 312 -1.05 0.80 -30.75
C LEU A 312 0.36 0.36 -31.16
N THR A 313 0.49 -0.64 -32.04
CA THR A 313 1.79 -1.07 -32.56
C THR A 313 2.46 0.04 -33.38
N GLU A 314 1.72 0.68 -34.28
CA GLU A 314 2.22 1.82 -35.07
C GLU A 314 2.61 2.99 -34.15
N LEU A 315 1.76 3.29 -33.17
CA LEU A 315 2.01 4.34 -32.19
C LEU A 315 3.32 4.11 -31.43
N GLU A 316 3.52 2.89 -30.92
CA GLU A 316 4.72 2.52 -30.17
C GLU A 316 5.98 2.50 -31.05
N GLN A 317 5.90 2.12 -32.32
CA GLN A 317 7.04 2.20 -33.23
C GLN A 317 7.54 3.65 -33.42
N VAL A 318 6.62 4.60 -33.56
CA VAL A 318 6.97 6.03 -33.66
C VAL A 318 7.47 6.56 -32.32
N ALA A 319 6.81 6.17 -31.23
CA ALA A 319 7.19 6.56 -29.88
C ALA A 319 8.59 6.06 -29.50
N GLY A 320 8.95 4.81 -29.83
CA GLY A 320 10.28 4.26 -29.60
C GLY A 320 11.38 5.05 -30.29
N LYS A 321 11.19 5.42 -31.57
CA LYS A 321 12.12 6.31 -32.30
C LYS A 321 12.20 7.70 -31.64
N PHE A 322 11.08 8.23 -31.18
CA PHE A 322 11.04 9.50 -30.49
C PHE A 322 11.75 9.45 -29.12
N ARG A 323 11.61 8.37 -28.34
CA ARG A 323 12.33 8.18 -27.07
C ARG A 323 13.85 8.18 -27.28
N ILE A 324 14.35 7.52 -28.33
CA ILE A 324 15.78 7.57 -28.70
C ILE A 324 16.22 9.01 -29.01
N GLN A 325 15.40 9.75 -29.76
CA GLN A 325 15.67 11.16 -30.05
C GLN A 325 15.68 12.02 -28.78
N LEU A 326 14.72 11.83 -27.87
CA LEU A 326 14.66 12.54 -26.58
C LEU A 326 15.90 12.25 -25.72
N GLN A 327 16.34 11.01 -25.64
CA GLN A 327 17.59 10.63 -24.96
C GLN A 327 18.80 11.38 -25.55
N HIS A 328 18.89 11.44 -26.89
CA HIS A 328 19.97 12.19 -27.53
C HIS A 328 19.92 13.69 -27.21
N ILE A 329 18.75 14.33 -27.28
CA ILE A 329 18.59 15.77 -26.98
C ILE A 329 18.92 16.07 -25.51
N THR A 330 18.40 15.26 -24.59
CA THR A 330 18.59 15.46 -23.13
C THR A 330 19.99 15.08 -22.65
N GLY A 331 20.72 14.26 -23.42
CA GLY A 331 22.13 13.92 -23.17
C GLY A 331 23.14 14.99 -23.59
N GLN A 332 22.74 15.97 -24.40
CA GLN A 332 23.62 17.09 -24.79
C GLN A 332 23.88 18.04 -23.62
N THR A 333 25.11 18.57 -23.53
CA THR A 333 25.50 19.54 -22.49
C THR A 333 26.14 20.77 -23.14
N PRO A 334 25.49 21.95 -23.12
CA PRO A 334 24.15 22.23 -22.58
C PRO A 334 23.02 21.69 -23.48
N VAL A 335 21.87 21.36 -22.87
CA VAL A 335 20.67 20.98 -23.62
C VAL A 335 20.14 22.22 -24.36
N ASN A 336 19.93 22.11 -25.67
CA ASN A 336 19.25 23.16 -26.44
C ASN A 336 17.76 23.19 -26.07
N LYS A 337 17.38 24.07 -25.13
CA LYS A 337 16.01 24.18 -24.60
C LYS A 337 14.98 24.59 -25.66
N VAL A 338 15.38 25.41 -26.64
CA VAL A 338 14.47 25.88 -27.70
C VAL A 338 14.11 24.71 -28.61
N PHE A 339 15.13 24.01 -29.11
CA PHE A 339 14.92 22.83 -29.94
C PHE A 339 14.16 21.72 -29.20
N PHE A 340 14.47 21.51 -27.92
CA PHE A 340 13.76 20.55 -27.08
C PHE A 340 12.26 20.87 -26.96
N ALA A 341 11.90 22.13 -26.67
CA ALA A 341 10.49 22.55 -26.59
C ALA A 341 9.77 22.44 -27.94
N GLU A 342 10.41 22.81 -29.05
CA GLU A 342 9.86 22.61 -30.40
C GLU A 342 9.53 21.14 -30.68
N ARG A 343 10.43 20.22 -30.30
CA ARG A 343 10.20 18.78 -30.46
C ARG A 343 9.05 18.27 -29.59
N LEU A 344 8.91 18.75 -28.36
CA LEU A 344 7.80 18.38 -27.47
C LEU A 344 6.43 18.88 -27.99
N ARG A 345 6.36 20.09 -28.54
CA ARG A 345 5.14 20.59 -29.18
C ARG A 345 4.76 19.76 -30.40
N ALA A 346 5.73 19.49 -31.27
CA ALA A 346 5.51 18.69 -32.48
C ALA A 346 5.07 17.25 -32.14
N SER A 347 5.68 16.62 -31.13
CA SER A 347 5.25 15.30 -30.67
C SER A 347 3.86 15.36 -30.05
N SER A 348 3.56 16.39 -29.26
CA SER A 348 2.24 16.54 -28.67
C SER A 348 1.14 16.58 -29.72
N SER A 349 1.28 17.41 -30.76
CA SER A 349 0.27 17.46 -31.83
C SER A 349 0.10 16.10 -32.51
N TYR A 350 1.20 15.42 -32.84
CA TYR A 350 1.16 14.11 -33.50
C TYR A 350 0.52 13.01 -32.63
N PHE A 351 0.99 12.84 -31.40
CA PHE A 351 0.53 11.76 -30.53
C PHE A 351 -0.89 12.00 -30.03
N THR A 352 -1.27 13.24 -29.73
CA THR A 352 -2.65 13.56 -29.33
C THR A 352 -3.64 13.20 -30.45
N GLU A 353 -3.37 13.58 -31.70
CA GLU A 353 -4.24 13.23 -32.84
C GLU A 353 -4.38 11.69 -33.03
N LYS A 354 -3.27 10.96 -32.92
CA LYS A 354 -3.28 9.49 -33.04
C LYS A 354 -4.00 8.81 -31.89
N ILE A 355 -3.83 9.30 -30.66
CA ILE A 355 -4.55 8.76 -29.50
C ILE A 355 -6.04 9.10 -29.59
N GLU A 356 -6.42 10.29 -30.04
CA GLU A 356 -7.83 10.65 -30.26
C GLU A 356 -8.51 9.73 -31.30
N THR A 357 -7.77 9.34 -32.34
CA THR A 357 -8.22 8.35 -33.32
C THR A 357 -8.45 6.99 -32.67
N LEU A 358 -7.48 6.53 -31.86
CA LEU A 358 -7.58 5.29 -31.09
C LEU A 358 -8.78 5.30 -30.12
N LEU A 359 -8.98 6.41 -29.40
CA LEU A 359 -10.10 6.57 -28.47
C LEU A 359 -11.45 6.48 -29.21
N ARG A 360 -11.55 7.05 -30.41
CA ARG A 360 -12.74 6.92 -31.27
C ARG A 360 -12.96 5.48 -31.71
N THR A 361 -11.91 4.78 -32.16
CA THR A 361 -12.01 3.35 -32.51
C THR A 361 -12.50 2.53 -31.32
N LEU A 362 -11.96 2.74 -30.11
CA LEU A 362 -12.42 2.03 -28.89
C LEU A 362 -13.92 2.25 -28.61
N GLN A 363 -14.44 3.44 -28.90
CA GLN A 363 -15.86 3.76 -28.74
C GLN A 363 -16.79 3.10 -29.77
N GLU A 364 -16.25 2.64 -30.90
CA GLU A 364 -17.01 2.01 -31.99
C GLU A 364 -17.20 0.49 -31.78
N SER A 365 -16.80 -0.06 -30.63
CA SER A 365 -16.96 -1.49 -30.35
C SER A 365 -18.43 -1.93 -30.42
N THR A 366 -18.71 -2.91 -31.28
CA THR A 366 -20.01 -3.57 -31.40
C THR A 366 -20.00 -4.99 -30.83
N ALA A 367 -19.04 -5.30 -29.94
CA ALA A 367 -18.86 -6.64 -29.40
C ALA A 367 -20.09 -7.09 -28.60
N THR A 368 -20.56 -8.30 -28.88
CA THR A 368 -21.63 -8.95 -28.11
C THR A 368 -21.25 -10.39 -27.81
N THR A 369 -21.51 -10.84 -26.58
CA THR A 369 -21.27 -12.22 -26.13
C THR A 369 -22.39 -12.70 -25.21
N ASP A 370 -22.64 -14.01 -25.21
CA ASP A 370 -23.58 -14.68 -24.30
C ASP A 370 -22.91 -15.22 -23.02
N SER A 371 -21.56 -15.15 -22.94
CA SER A 371 -20.79 -15.46 -21.74
C SER A 371 -20.67 -14.22 -20.85
N LYS A 372 -21.22 -14.27 -19.64
CA LYS A 372 -21.10 -13.18 -18.67
C LYS A 372 -19.64 -12.94 -18.27
N ALA A 373 -18.85 -14.01 -18.13
CA ALA A 373 -17.44 -13.90 -17.77
C ALA A 373 -16.64 -13.19 -18.88
N ASN A 374 -16.83 -13.61 -20.13
CA ASN A 374 -16.10 -13.03 -21.26
C ASN A 374 -16.55 -11.59 -21.53
N ALA A 375 -17.83 -11.26 -21.30
CA ALA A 375 -18.32 -9.88 -21.38
C ALA A 375 -17.62 -8.99 -20.36
N GLN A 376 -17.57 -9.44 -19.10
CA GLN A 376 -16.95 -8.68 -18.03
C GLN A 376 -15.45 -8.42 -18.31
N GLU A 377 -14.72 -9.47 -18.70
CA GLU A 377 -13.29 -9.35 -19.02
C GLU A 377 -13.06 -8.39 -20.21
N TYR A 378 -13.83 -8.55 -21.28
CA TYR A 378 -13.75 -7.67 -22.46
C TYR A 378 -14.07 -6.21 -22.12
N ASP A 379 -15.13 -5.97 -21.35
CA ASP A 379 -15.58 -4.63 -20.96
C ASP A 379 -14.57 -3.96 -20.00
N GLU A 380 -13.95 -4.72 -19.09
CA GLU A 380 -12.89 -4.23 -18.20
C GLU A 380 -11.63 -3.85 -19.00
N ASP A 381 -11.19 -4.71 -19.93
CA ASP A 381 -10.00 -4.47 -20.75
C ASP A 381 -10.14 -3.23 -21.64
N ILE A 382 -11.27 -3.10 -22.35
CA ILE A 382 -11.48 -1.95 -23.25
C ILE A 382 -11.59 -0.64 -22.47
N VAL A 383 -12.25 -0.64 -21.30
CA VAL A 383 -12.35 0.54 -20.43
C VAL A 383 -10.98 0.91 -19.88
N SER A 384 -10.21 -0.07 -19.39
CA SER A 384 -8.86 0.16 -18.88
C SER A 384 -7.94 0.77 -19.95
N LEU A 385 -7.96 0.22 -21.17
CA LEU A 385 -7.20 0.74 -22.31
C LEU A 385 -7.62 2.17 -22.66
N PHE A 386 -8.92 2.45 -22.73
CA PHE A 386 -9.45 3.78 -23.03
C PHE A 386 -8.98 4.82 -22.00
N VAL A 387 -9.07 4.51 -20.71
CA VAL A 387 -8.66 5.42 -19.64
C VAL A 387 -7.15 5.66 -19.67
N ALA A 388 -6.35 4.60 -19.86
CA ALA A 388 -4.90 4.71 -19.95
C ALA A 388 -4.45 5.56 -21.16
N ALA A 389 -5.08 5.36 -22.32
CA ALA A 389 -4.82 6.14 -23.53
C ALA A 389 -5.22 7.62 -23.33
N ALA A 390 -6.40 7.88 -22.77
CA ALA A 390 -6.87 9.24 -22.49
C ALA A 390 -5.95 9.98 -21.50
N LEU A 391 -5.48 9.30 -20.44
CA LEU A 391 -4.50 9.86 -19.52
C LEU A 391 -3.20 10.24 -20.23
N LYS A 392 -2.68 9.37 -21.12
CA LYS A 392 -1.48 9.67 -21.90
C LYS A 392 -1.67 10.90 -22.80
N ALA A 393 -2.77 10.99 -23.52
CA ALA A 393 -3.07 12.16 -24.36
C ALA A 393 -3.11 13.46 -23.54
N HIS A 394 -3.77 13.42 -22.37
CA HIS A 394 -3.84 14.55 -21.45
C HIS A 394 -2.46 14.99 -20.95
N LEU A 395 -1.64 14.03 -20.50
CA LEU A 395 -0.30 14.32 -19.99
C LEU A 395 0.65 14.83 -21.07
N ILE A 396 0.61 14.26 -22.27
CA ILE A 396 1.40 14.70 -23.42
C ILE A 396 1.04 16.14 -23.80
N SER A 397 -0.26 16.44 -23.89
CA SER A 397 -0.77 17.77 -24.22
C SER A 397 -0.38 18.81 -23.17
N ALA A 398 -0.61 18.51 -21.89
CA ALA A 398 -0.35 19.43 -20.78
C ALA A 398 1.13 19.73 -20.53
N THR A 399 2.05 18.89 -21.02
CA THR A 399 3.50 19.04 -20.82
C THR A 399 4.27 19.44 -22.09
N SER A 400 3.55 19.78 -23.16
CA SER A 400 4.09 20.06 -24.50
C SER A 400 4.99 21.29 -24.60
N ASP A 401 4.73 22.34 -23.80
CA ASP A 401 5.52 23.58 -23.82
C ASP A 401 6.79 23.51 -22.98
N ASN A 402 6.69 22.89 -21.80
CA ASN A 402 7.80 22.76 -20.87
C ASN A 402 7.57 21.55 -19.94
N PHE A 403 8.31 20.48 -20.20
CA PHE A 403 8.27 19.31 -19.33
C PHE A 403 9.08 19.55 -18.06
N CYS A 404 8.42 19.46 -16.90
CA CYS A 404 9.06 19.34 -15.60
C CYS A 404 8.25 18.41 -14.70
N ILE A 405 8.85 18.00 -13.58
CA ILE A 405 8.22 17.09 -12.62
C ILE A 405 6.90 17.67 -12.10
N GLU A 406 6.89 18.96 -11.78
CA GLU A 406 5.73 19.67 -11.26
C GLU A 406 4.59 19.74 -12.29
N SER A 407 4.87 20.09 -13.54
CA SER A 407 3.84 20.17 -14.59
C SER A 407 3.22 18.79 -14.86
N TYR A 408 4.03 17.72 -14.87
CA TYR A 408 3.54 16.35 -15.03
C TYR A 408 2.59 15.93 -13.90
N TYR A 409 2.98 16.07 -12.63
CA TYR A 409 2.15 15.64 -11.51
C TYR A 409 0.92 16.52 -11.31
N ASN A 410 1.01 17.82 -11.61
CA ASN A 410 -0.15 18.72 -11.62
C ASN A 410 -1.15 18.31 -12.71
N ALA A 411 -0.68 18.04 -13.93
CA ALA A 411 -1.53 17.55 -15.01
C ALA A 411 -2.19 16.21 -14.64
N ARG A 412 -1.44 15.27 -14.06
CA ARG A 412 -1.97 13.97 -13.59
C ARG A 412 -3.05 14.14 -12.52
N ARG A 413 -2.86 15.07 -11.57
CA ARG A 413 -3.86 15.37 -10.53
C ARG A 413 -5.14 15.99 -11.11
N GLN A 414 -5.01 16.78 -12.16
CA GLN A 414 -6.14 17.46 -12.82
C GLN A 414 -6.90 16.55 -13.78
N PHE A 415 -6.33 15.40 -14.17
CA PHE A 415 -6.99 14.46 -15.07
C PHE A 415 -8.34 14.00 -14.51
N ARG A 416 -9.39 14.19 -15.31
CA ARG A 416 -10.72 13.66 -15.06
C ARG A 416 -10.98 12.58 -16.08
N GLN A 417 -11.31 11.38 -15.60
CA GLN A 417 -11.60 10.25 -16.46
C GLN A 417 -12.78 10.60 -17.39
N PRO A 418 -12.60 10.53 -18.72
CA PRO A 418 -13.70 10.73 -19.65
C PRO A 418 -14.75 9.62 -19.47
N PRO A 419 -16.05 9.94 -19.60
CA PRO A 419 -17.11 8.94 -19.47
C PRO A 419 -16.99 7.94 -20.62
N PHE A 420 -16.79 6.67 -20.28
CA PHE A 420 -16.80 5.55 -21.21
C PHE A 420 -17.28 4.31 -20.47
N SER A 421 -18.36 3.72 -20.97
CA SER A 421 -18.95 2.49 -20.45
C SER A 421 -19.45 1.67 -21.62
N LEU A 422 -19.07 0.40 -21.65
CA LEU A 422 -19.52 -0.57 -22.63
C LEU A 422 -20.22 -1.71 -21.88
N THR A 423 -21.17 -2.37 -22.53
CA THR A 423 -21.71 -3.64 -22.05
C THR A 423 -21.83 -4.60 -23.23
N SER A 424 -20.93 -5.57 -23.30
CA SER A 424 -20.92 -6.58 -24.35
C SER A 424 -21.81 -7.79 -24.02
N TYR A 425 -22.39 -7.86 -22.81
CA TYR A 425 -23.27 -8.96 -22.42
C TYR A 425 -24.66 -8.89 -23.09
N SER A 426 -24.99 -9.91 -23.87
CA SER A 426 -26.20 -9.95 -24.71
C SER A 426 -27.53 -10.07 -23.96
N ARG A 427 -27.53 -10.18 -22.61
CA ARG A 427 -28.76 -10.31 -21.81
C ARG A 427 -29.42 -8.95 -21.54
N ASP A 428 -28.64 -7.87 -21.62
CA ASP A 428 -29.07 -6.49 -21.36
C ASP A 428 -29.22 -5.64 -22.64
N SER A 429 -28.94 -6.21 -23.81
CA SER A 429 -29.12 -5.53 -25.09
C SER A 429 -30.60 -5.49 -25.49
N THR A 430 -31.32 -4.52 -24.94
CA THR A 430 -32.64 -4.07 -25.43
C THR A 430 -32.59 -3.46 -26.86
N GLY A 431 -31.47 -3.60 -27.58
CA GLY A 431 -31.20 -2.86 -28.82
C GLY A 431 -30.48 -3.62 -29.95
N ILE A 432 -30.50 -4.95 -30.01
CA ILE A 432 -30.03 -5.67 -31.21
C ILE A 432 -31.21 -5.92 -32.16
N GLN A 433 -31.29 -5.14 -33.24
CA GLN A 433 -32.09 -5.49 -34.43
C GLN A 433 -31.53 -6.79 -35.02
N LEU A 434 -32.11 -7.93 -34.64
CA LEU A 434 -31.90 -9.18 -35.34
C LEU A 434 -32.57 -9.06 -36.72
N LYS A 435 -31.79 -9.05 -37.79
CA LYS A 435 -32.30 -9.04 -39.17
C LYS A 435 -32.83 -10.43 -39.52
N SER A 436 -34.14 -10.55 -39.66
CA SER A 436 -34.83 -11.70 -40.25
C SER A 436 -35.73 -11.22 -41.39
N ILE A 437 -36.01 -12.09 -42.34
CA ILE A 437 -37.00 -11.89 -43.40
C ILE A 437 -38.41 -11.72 -42.80
N HIS A 438 -38.64 -12.35 -41.64
CA HIS A 438 -39.90 -12.31 -40.89
C HIS A 438 -39.65 -11.81 -39.45
N PRO A 439 -39.46 -10.50 -39.26
CA PRO A 439 -39.10 -9.92 -37.95
C PRO A 439 -40.19 -10.08 -36.89
N GLU A 440 -41.46 -10.06 -37.31
CA GLU A 440 -42.60 -10.30 -36.42
C GLU A 440 -42.60 -11.74 -35.87
N LEU A 441 -42.43 -12.73 -36.76
CA LEU A 441 -42.29 -14.13 -36.35
C LEU A 441 -41.06 -14.35 -35.46
N LEU A 442 -39.93 -13.72 -35.76
CA LEU A 442 -38.74 -13.83 -34.91
C LEU A 442 -39.01 -13.31 -33.48
N SER A 443 -39.74 -12.20 -33.34
CA SER A 443 -40.14 -11.68 -32.04
C SER A 443 -41.01 -12.69 -31.28
N GLU A 444 -42.01 -13.28 -31.94
CA GLU A 444 -42.87 -14.29 -31.33
C GLU A 444 -42.12 -15.55 -30.92
N LEU A 445 -41.18 -16.01 -31.75
CA LEU A 445 -40.31 -17.16 -31.46
C LEU A 445 -39.39 -16.89 -30.26
N VAL A 446 -38.86 -15.67 -30.13
CA VAL A 446 -38.07 -15.23 -28.97
C VAL A 446 -38.92 -15.23 -27.71
N GLN A 447 -40.15 -14.70 -27.78
CA GLN A 447 -41.08 -14.71 -26.65
C GLN A 447 -41.46 -16.14 -26.23
N LEU A 448 -41.72 -17.02 -27.19
CA LEU A 448 -42.03 -18.42 -26.93
C LEU A 448 -40.85 -19.13 -26.25
N ARG A 449 -39.62 -18.96 -26.75
CA ARG A 449 -38.40 -19.51 -26.12
C ARG A 449 -38.25 -19.02 -24.68
N ASN A 450 -38.42 -17.73 -24.45
CA ASN A 450 -38.27 -17.13 -23.12
C ASN A 450 -39.35 -17.65 -22.15
N ARG A 451 -40.58 -17.87 -22.64
CA ARG A 451 -41.67 -18.48 -21.87
C ARG A 451 -41.33 -19.90 -21.44
N ILE A 452 -40.90 -20.75 -22.39
CA ILE A 452 -40.49 -22.14 -22.12
C ILE A 452 -39.31 -22.18 -21.14
N SER A 453 -38.31 -21.31 -21.36
CA SER A 453 -37.15 -21.18 -20.47
C SER A 453 -37.54 -20.86 -19.03
N LYS A 454 -38.53 -19.98 -18.83
CA LYS A 454 -39.03 -19.59 -17.50
C LYS A 454 -39.89 -20.68 -16.86
N GLU A 455 -40.79 -21.31 -17.64
CA GLU A 455 -41.67 -22.38 -17.17
C GLU A 455 -40.88 -23.62 -16.72
N GLU A 456 -39.82 -23.98 -17.45
CA GLU A 456 -39.04 -25.19 -17.19
C GLU A 456 -37.76 -24.93 -16.39
N ASN A 457 -37.49 -23.67 -16.00
CA ASN A 457 -36.28 -23.23 -15.31
C ASN A 457 -34.99 -23.68 -16.05
N LEU A 458 -34.94 -23.46 -17.36
CA LEU A 458 -33.82 -23.83 -18.22
C LEU A 458 -33.17 -22.59 -18.83
N PRO A 459 -31.85 -22.56 -19.01
CA PRO A 459 -31.19 -21.54 -19.83
C PRO A 459 -31.76 -21.48 -21.26
N VAL A 460 -31.93 -20.26 -21.79
CA VAL A 460 -32.56 -20.01 -23.11
C VAL A 460 -31.91 -20.77 -24.27
N TYR A 461 -30.59 -20.97 -24.25
CA TYR A 461 -29.86 -21.69 -25.30
C TYR A 461 -30.16 -23.19 -25.32
N ILE A 462 -30.60 -23.77 -24.18
CA ILE A 462 -31.06 -25.15 -24.11
C ILE A 462 -32.37 -25.31 -24.88
N VAL A 463 -33.26 -24.32 -24.81
CA VAL A 463 -34.51 -24.28 -25.58
C VAL A 463 -34.22 -24.05 -27.06
N ALA A 464 -33.63 -22.90 -27.42
CA ALA A 464 -33.19 -22.59 -28.78
C ALA A 464 -32.18 -21.43 -28.77
N SER A 465 -31.10 -21.51 -29.56
CA SER A 465 -30.19 -20.38 -29.72
C SER A 465 -30.80 -19.30 -30.60
N VAL A 466 -30.29 -18.07 -30.54
CA VAL A 466 -30.76 -16.97 -31.39
C VAL A 466 -30.60 -17.31 -32.88
N LYS A 467 -29.46 -17.90 -33.27
CA LYS A 467 -29.22 -18.37 -34.65
C LYS A 467 -30.25 -19.41 -35.10
N THR A 468 -30.66 -20.32 -34.21
CA THR A 468 -31.72 -21.29 -34.48
C THR A 468 -33.07 -20.60 -34.70
N LEU A 469 -33.42 -19.60 -33.87
CA LEU A 469 -34.68 -18.87 -34.01
C LEU A 469 -34.73 -18.04 -35.31
N VAL A 470 -33.61 -17.40 -35.69
CA VAL A 470 -33.50 -16.69 -36.97
C VAL A 470 -33.70 -17.65 -38.15
N GLN A 471 -33.08 -18.83 -38.11
CA GLN A 471 -33.30 -19.84 -39.15
C GLN A 471 -34.75 -20.35 -39.19
N MET A 472 -35.39 -20.55 -38.04
CA MET A 472 -36.82 -20.92 -38.00
C MET A 472 -37.69 -19.82 -38.62
N ALA A 473 -37.42 -18.55 -38.29
CA ALA A 473 -38.14 -17.42 -38.84
C ALA A 473 -37.94 -17.29 -40.36
N ASP A 474 -36.72 -17.42 -40.85
CA ASP A 474 -36.38 -17.19 -42.27
C ASP A 474 -36.77 -18.37 -43.19
N TYR A 475 -36.74 -19.60 -42.69
CA TYR A 475 -36.96 -20.81 -43.50
C TYR A 475 -38.31 -21.48 -43.30
N LEU A 476 -39.05 -21.13 -42.24
CA LEU A 476 -40.43 -21.54 -42.00
C LEU A 476 -40.64 -23.07 -42.07
N PRO A 477 -40.02 -23.88 -41.18
CA PRO A 477 -40.25 -25.32 -41.14
C PRO A 477 -41.68 -25.66 -40.73
N GLU A 478 -42.35 -26.51 -41.51
CA GLU A 478 -43.75 -26.93 -41.31
C GLU A 478 -43.86 -28.32 -40.68
N THR A 479 -42.82 -29.15 -40.77
CA THR A 479 -42.81 -30.51 -40.23
C THR A 479 -41.66 -30.75 -39.26
N GLU A 480 -41.80 -31.73 -38.35
CA GLU A 480 -40.70 -32.14 -37.47
C GLU A 480 -39.44 -32.55 -38.24
N LYS A 481 -39.62 -33.17 -39.42
CA LYS A 481 -38.51 -33.55 -40.32
C LYS A 481 -37.73 -32.33 -40.81
N GLU A 482 -38.42 -31.21 -41.05
CA GLU A 482 -37.79 -29.95 -41.46
C GLU A 482 -37.15 -29.23 -40.27
N LEU A 483 -37.81 -29.25 -39.11
CA LEU A 483 -37.27 -28.65 -37.89
C LEU A 483 -35.96 -29.31 -37.45
N LEU A 484 -35.83 -30.63 -37.63
CA LEU A 484 -34.60 -31.39 -37.39
C LEU A 484 -33.42 -30.96 -38.28
N ARG A 485 -33.70 -30.31 -39.42
CA ARG A 485 -32.66 -29.81 -40.34
C ARG A 485 -32.12 -28.46 -39.87
N ILE A 486 -32.86 -27.72 -39.06
CA ILE A 486 -32.44 -26.41 -38.52
C ILE A 486 -31.21 -26.58 -37.61
N HIS A 487 -30.19 -25.75 -37.84
CA HIS A 487 -28.94 -25.84 -37.11
C HIS A 487 -29.16 -25.56 -35.61
N GLY A 488 -28.71 -26.49 -34.76
CA GLY A 488 -28.82 -26.36 -33.30
C GLY A 488 -30.13 -26.90 -32.69
N PHE A 489 -31.04 -27.42 -33.53
CA PHE A 489 -32.32 -28.01 -33.10
C PHE A 489 -32.36 -29.53 -33.36
N GLY A 490 -31.64 -30.30 -32.52
CA GLY A 490 -31.54 -31.76 -32.67
C GLY A 490 -32.75 -32.54 -32.16
N LYS A 491 -32.69 -33.88 -32.25
CA LYS A 491 -33.78 -34.81 -31.87
C LYS A 491 -34.38 -34.53 -30.48
N VAL A 492 -33.54 -34.37 -29.46
CA VAL A 492 -33.98 -34.12 -28.08
C VAL A 492 -34.80 -32.82 -27.96
N LYS A 493 -34.39 -31.75 -28.67
CA LYS A 493 -35.12 -30.48 -28.66
C LYS A 493 -36.39 -30.54 -29.50
N THR A 494 -36.38 -31.32 -30.57
CA THR A 494 -37.56 -31.58 -31.42
C THR A 494 -38.64 -32.32 -30.64
N GLU A 495 -38.27 -33.37 -29.92
CA GLU A 495 -39.19 -34.15 -29.07
C GLU A 495 -39.74 -33.31 -27.90
N ARG A 496 -38.92 -32.48 -27.24
CA ARG A 496 -39.36 -31.67 -26.09
C ARG A 496 -40.12 -30.40 -26.45
N PHE A 497 -39.65 -29.66 -27.44
CA PHE A 497 -40.10 -28.28 -27.71
C PHE A 497 -40.64 -28.10 -29.12
N GLY A 498 -40.41 -29.05 -30.03
CA GLY A 498 -40.69 -28.90 -31.47
C GLY A 498 -42.14 -28.58 -31.77
N ALA A 499 -43.09 -29.25 -31.10
CA ALA A 499 -44.53 -29.01 -31.30
C ALA A 499 -44.92 -27.54 -31.07
N LYS A 500 -44.43 -26.92 -29.98
CA LYS A 500 -44.73 -25.51 -29.64
C LYS A 500 -44.18 -24.54 -30.70
N PHE A 501 -42.99 -24.82 -31.23
CA PHE A 501 -42.38 -24.01 -32.28
C PHE A 501 -43.08 -24.17 -33.63
N LEU A 502 -43.44 -25.41 -34.01
CA LEU A 502 -44.17 -25.69 -35.25
C LEU A 502 -45.56 -25.07 -35.25
N GLU A 503 -46.28 -25.15 -34.13
CA GLU A 503 -47.60 -24.52 -33.99
C GLU A 503 -47.54 -23.01 -34.26
N LEU A 504 -46.55 -22.31 -33.67
CA LEU A 504 -46.38 -20.87 -33.89
C LEU A 504 -46.07 -20.55 -35.36
N ILE A 505 -45.17 -21.31 -35.99
CA ILE A 505 -44.76 -21.09 -37.38
C ILE A 505 -45.90 -21.39 -38.35
N GLN A 506 -46.66 -22.46 -38.13
CA GLN A 506 -47.82 -22.83 -38.94
C GLN A 506 -48.95 -21.80 -38.83
N ASN A 507 -49.21 -21.30 -37.61
CA ASN A 507 -50.19 -20.23 -37.40
C ASN A 507 -49.78 -18.95 -38.14
N TYR A 508 -48.50 -18.61 -38.12
CA TYR A 508 -47.96 -17.47 -38.85
C TYR A 508 -48.07 -17.65 -40.38
N ILE A 509 -47.73 -18.83 -40.91
CA ILE A 509 -47.91 -19.17 -42.33
C ILE A 509 -49.38 -19.02 -42.76
N ALA A 510 -50.31 -19.57 -41.97
CA ALA A 510 -51.73 -19.53 -42.27
C ALA A 510 -52.32 -18.11 -42.21
N ALA A 511 -51.87 -17.30 -41.24
CA ALA A 511 -52.34 -15.92 -41.07
C ALA A 511 -51.89 -14.98 -42.21
N TYR A 512 -50.69 -15.19 -42.75
CA TYR A 512 -50.09 -14.30 -43.74
C TYR A 512 -50.02 -14.88 -45.17
N GLY A 513 -50.44 -16.14 -45.37
CA GLY A 513 -50.46 -16.80 -46.69
C GLY A 513 -49.07 -16.98 -47.30
N ILE A 514 -48.06 -17.29 -46.49
CA ILE A 514 -46.64 -17.38 -46.89
C ILE A 514 -46.25 -18.85 -47.06
N GLU A 515 -45.52 -19.20 -48.13
CA GLU A 515 -45.02 -20.57 -48.35
C GLU A 515 -43.71 -20.85 -47.60
N SER A 516 -43.51 -22.10 -47.16
CA SER A 516 -42.25 -22.53 -46.55
C SER A 516 -41.05 -22.35 -47.49
N ARG A 517 -39.92 -21.89 -46.93
CA ARG A 517 -38.67 -21.69 -47.67
C ARG A 517 -37.66 -22.82 -47.42
N MET A 518 -38.09 -23.93 -46.82
CA MET A 518 -37.24 -25.10 -46.55
C MET A 518 -36.64 -25.74 -47.81
N ILE A 519 -37.23 -25.50 -48.99
CA ILE A 519 -36.66 -25.90 -50.29
C ILE A 519 -35.31 -25.23 -50.59
N HIS A 520 -35.05 -24.06 -50.01
CA HIS A 520 -33.80 -23.30 -50.17
C HIS A 520 -32.80 -23.53 -49.03
N PHE A 521 -33.16 -24.36 -48.04
CA PHE A 521 -32.31 -24.65 -46.89
C PHE A 521 -31.19 -25.63 -47.26
N LYS A 522 -29.94 -25.16 -47.21
CA LYS A 522 -28.74 -25.99 -47.42
C LYS A 522 -28.31 -26.58 -46.07
N GLU A 523 -28.27 -27.92 -45.98
CA GLU A 523 -27.71 -28.59 -44.81
C GLU A 523 -26.18 -28.45 -44.78
N ASP A 524 -25.64 -27.87 -43.71
CA ASP A 524 -24.22 -27.97 -43.39
C ASP A 524 -23.90 -29.43 -43.03
N LYS A 525 -23.23 -30.14 -43.95
CA LYS A 525 -22.74 -31.50 -43.70
C LYS A 525 -21.74 -31.45 -42.54
N LYS A 526 -22.14 -31.89 -41.34
CA LYS A 526 -21.19 -32.15 -40.24
C LYS A 526 -20.11 -33.14 -40.72
N PRO A 527 -18.80 -32.85 -40.54
CA PRO A 527 -17.78 -33.85 -40.78
C PRO A 527 -18.00 -35.03 -39.82
N ARG A 528 -18.15 -36.24 -40.36
CA ARG A 528 -18.23 -37.47 -39.55
C ARG A 528 -16.91 -37.62 -38.79
N LYS A 529 -16.92 -37.41 -37.47
CA LYS A 529 -15.83 -37.82 -36.59
C LYS A 529 -15.62 -39.33 -36.77
N ARG A 530 -14.48 -39.72 -37.35
CA ARG A 530 -14.00 -41.11 -37.31
C ARG A 530 -13.85 -41.48 -35.83
N LYS A 531 -14.58 -42.51 -35.38
CA LYS A 531 -14.27 -43.19 -34.12
C LYS A 531 -12.91 -43.87 -34.30
N ASN A 532 -11.86 -43.32 -33.71
CA ASN A 532 -10.66 -44.11 -33.47
C ASN A 532 -11.02 -45.16 -32.42
N LYS A 533 -11.08 -46.42 -32.86
CA LYS A 533 -10.76 -47.57 -32.01
C LYS A 533 -9.23 -47.67 -32.01
N GLY A 534 -8.64 -47.63 -30.83
CA GLY A 534 -7.21 -47.68 -30.57
C GLY A 534 -7.01 -47.31 -29.13
#